data_AF-A0A954W0S8-F1
#
_entry.id   AF-A0A954W0S8-F1
#
_cell.length_a   1.000
_cell.length_b   1.000
_cell.length_c   1.000
_cell.angle_alpha   90.00
_cell.angle_beta   90.00
_cell.angle_gamma   90.00
#
_symmetry.space_group_name_H-M   'P 1'
#
loop_
_entity.id
_entity.type
_entity.pdbx_description
1 polymer ?
#
loop_
_entity_poly.entity_id
_entity_poly.type
_entity_poly.pdbx_seq_one_letter_code
_entity_poly.pdbx_strand_id
1 'polypeptide(L)'
;MLRKKRCYEVLEDRRLLAAQGFDLVQAFQADITRQSFVTDVDQDGLDDIVMAFRVQGDVQWKRNRADVAGQGDVFDLARTMFHVPGGFSAMAAADLDGNGKVDFLAASETYSWFLSNDVDLDYQPHSSEIRPLAPIQKLVVSDADANGNRFVVAASESHVELLSFDTNHQLTRLDTIDVRLYRPERMQLADWD
;
A
#
# COMPACT_ATOMS: atom_id res chain seq x y z
N MET A 1 4.24 -3.14 26.46
CA MET A 1 3.78 -4.40 25.84
C MET A 1 3.23 -4.05 24.46
N LEU A 2 4.10 -3.82 23.47
CA LEU A 2 3.66 -3.44 22.12
C LEU A 2 3.46 -4.70 21.27
N ARG A 3 2.23 -4.90 20.78
CA ARG A 3 1.96 -5.87 19.72
C ARG A 3 2.66 -5.35 18.47
N LYS A 4 3.67 -6.08 17.98
CA LYS A 4 4.26 -5.86 16.66
C LYS A 4 3.14 -5.99 15.62
N LYS A 5 2.70 -4.89 15.02
CA LYS A 5 1.92 -4.93 13.76
C LYS A 5 2.85 -5.57 12.72
N ARG A 6 2.50 -6.76 12.23
CA ARG A 6 3.25 -7.46 11.19
C ARG A 6 2.76 -6.91 9.86
N CYS A 7 3.56 -6.11 9.17
CA CYS A 7 3.34 -5.86 7.76
C CYS A 7 3.64 -7.16 7.00
N TYR A 8 2.61 -7.82 6.48
CA TYR A 8 2.77 -8.88 5.49
C TYR A 8 2.66 -8.22 4.10
N GLU A 9 3.80 -7.83 3.52
CA GLU A 9 3.88 -7.72 2.06
C GLU A 9 3.80 -9.17 1.54
N VAL A 10 2.86 -9.47 0.64
CA VAL A 10 2.81 -10.79 -0.03
C VAL A 10 4.05 -10.88 -0.92
N LEU A 11 5.15 -11.29 -0.31
CA LEU A 11 6.41 -11.58 -0.98
C LEU A 11 6.23 -12.87 -1.77
N GLU A 12 6.78 -12.90 -2.98
CA GLU A 12 6.84 -14.05 -3.89
C GLU A 12 7.70 -15.21 -3.34
N ASP A 13 7.62 -15.50 -2.05
CA ASP A 13 8.41 -16.55 -1.43
C ASP A 13 7.72 -17.91 -1.64
N ARG A 14 8.05 -18.54 -2.76
CA ARG A 14 7.57 -19.87 -3.19
C ARG A 14 7.95 -21.03 -2.25
N ARG A 15 8.36 -20.78 -1.00
CA ARG A 15 8.81 -21.85 -0.07
C ARG A 15 8.10 -21.94 1.27
N LEU A 16 7.09 -21.12 1.56
CA LEU A 16 6.39 -21.20 2.86
C LEU A 16 4.92 -21.61 2.83
N LEU A 17 4.31 -21.84 1.66
CA LEU A 17 2.87 -22.16 1.56
C LEU A 17 2.51 -23.66 1.68
N ALA A 18 3.48 -24.56 1.89
CA ALA A 18 3.19 -25.99 2.00
C ALA A 18 2.93 -26.49 3.44
N ALA A 19 3.07 -25.65 4.47
CA ALA A 19 3.06 -26.12 5.86
C ALA A 19 1.72 -26.04 6.60
N GLN A 20 0.64 -25.49 6.00
CA GLN A 20 -0.64 -25.31 6.72
C GLN A 20 -1.90 -25.71 5.92
N GLY A 21 -1.83 -26.73 5.06
CA GLY A 21 -3.04 -27.42 4.59
C GLY A 21 -4.06 -26.56 3.83
N PHE A 22 -3.62 -25.51 3.14
CA PHE A 22 -4.44 -24.75 2.21
C PHE A 22 -4.49 -25.46 0.85
N ASP A 23 -5.34 -26.48 0.76
CA ASP A 23 -5.66 -27.15 -0.50
C ASP A 23 -6.65 -26.29 -1.29
N LEU A 24 -6.12 -25.23 -1.94
CA LEU A 24 -6.64 -24.52 -3.13
C LEU A 24 -5.81 -23.23 -3.35
N VAL A 25 -4.51 -23.38 -3.55
CA VAL A 25 -3.72 -22.29 -4.14
C VAL A 25 -3.93 -22.35 -5.66
N GLN A 26 -4.98 -21.70 -6.15
CA GLN A 26 -5.05 -21.36 -7.56
C GLN A 26 -3.87 -20.42 -7.81
N ALA A 27 -2.87 -20.91 -8.53
CA ALA A 27 -1.68 -20.13 -8.89
C ALA A 27 -2.14 -18.88 -9.65
N PHE A 28 -2.24 -17.74 -8.95
CA PHE A 28 -2.29 -16.45 -9.60
C PHE A 28 -0.97 -16.31 -10.34
N GLN A 29 -1.01 -16.25 -11.67
CA GLN A 29 0.09 -15.63 -12.39
C GLN A 29 0.24 -14.24 -11.76
N ALA A 30 1.41 -13.96 -11.19
CA ALA A 30 1.80 -12.61 -10.80
C ALA A 30 1.92 -11.82 -12.09
N ASP A 31 0.78 -11.41 -12.61
CA ASP A 31 0.71 -10.46 -13.70
C ASP A 31 1.21 -9.15 -13.09
N ILE A 32 2.27 -8.59 -13.67
CA ILE A 32 2.88 -7.30 -13.26
C ILE A 32 1.87 -6.15 -13.21
N THR A 33 0.62 -6.40 -13.62
CA THR A 33 -0.54 -5.52 -13.65
C THR A 33 -1.21 -5.33 -12.30
N ARG A 34 -0.83 -6.02 -11.21
CA ARG A 34 -1.51 -5.90 -9.91
C ARG A 34 -0.55 -5.78 -8.72
N GLN A 35 -0.97 -5.05 -7.68
CA GLN A 35 -0.39 -5.07 -6.33
C GLN A 35 -1.47 -5.52 -5.35
N SER A 36 -1.08 -6.17 -4.25
CA SER A 36 -2.01 -6.55 -3.18
C SER A 36 -1.48 -6.17 -1.81
N PHE A 37 -2.40 -5.77 -0.93
CA PHE A 37 -2.12 -5.44 0.46
C PHE A 37 -2.98 -6.31 1.37
N VAL A 38 -2.45 -6.63 2.55
CA VAL A 38 -3.18 -7.31 3.63
C VAL A 38 -3.19 -6.36 4.82
N THR A 39 -4.37 -5.86 5.18
CA THR A 39 -4.55 -4.83 6.20
C THR A 39 -6.01 -4.77 6.64
N ASP A 40 -6.25 -4.47 7.91
CA ASP A 40 -7.57 -4.17 8.47
C ASP A 40 -8.06 -2.82 7.93
N VAL A 41 -8.90 -2.85 6.89
CA VAL A 41 -9.38 -1.64 6.18
C VAL A 41 -10.56 -1.03 6.90
N ASP A 42 -11.47 -1.85 7.46
CA ASP A 42 -12.68 -1.37 8.14
C ASP A 42 -12.59 -1.32 9.67
N GLN A 43 -11.41 -1.58 10.21
CA GLN A 43 -11.06 -1.49 11.63
C GLN A 43 -11.84 -2.45 12.54
N ASP A 44 -12.26 -3.60 12.00
CA ASP A 44 -12.93 -4.63 12.78
C ASP A 44 -11.94 -5.58 13.50
N GLY A 45 -10.63 -5.42 13.25
CA GLY A 45 -9.56 -6.21 13.85
C GLY A 45 -9.19 -7.46 13.04
N LEU A 46 -9.78 -7.66 11.86
CA LEU A 46 -9.42 -8.70 10.91
C LEU A 46 -8.68 -8.10 9.71
N ASP A 47 -7.59 -8.73 9.30
CA ASP A 47 -6.89 -8.29 8.08
C ASP A 47 -7.73 -8.63 6.84
N ASP A 48 -8.00 -7.62 6.01
CA ASP A 48 -8.67 -7.72 4.72
C ASP A 48 -7.67 -7.90 3.57
N ILE A 49 -8.18 -8.18 2.37
CA ILE A 49 -7.38 -8.22 1.14
C ILE A 49 -7.72 -7.04 0.26
N VAL A 50 -6.72 -6.22 -0.07
CA VAL A 50 -6.81 -5.17 -1.07
C VAL A 50 -6.09 -5.60 -2.34
N MET A 51 -6.72 -5.41 -3.49
CA MET A 51 -6.21 -5.70 -4.82
C MET A 51 -6.23 -4.40 -5.63
N ALA A 52 -5.05 -3.91 -6.00
CA ALA A 52 -4.87 -2.70 -6.78
C ALA A 52 -4.45 -3.07 -8.20
N PHE A 53 -5.24 -2.68 -9.19
CA PHE A 53 -5.07 -3.03 -10.59
C PHE A 53 -4.39 -1.87 -11.32
N ARG A 54 -3.09 -2.00 -11.59
CA ARG A 54 -2.21 -0.92 -12.06
C ARG A 54 -2.65 -0.27 -13.36
N VAL A 55 -3.09 -1.08 -14.33
CA VAL A 55 -3.46 -0.59 -15.67
C VAL A 55 -4.85 0.02 -15.65
N GLN A 56 -5.80 -0.63 -14.98
CA GLN A 56 -7.18 -0.16 -14.87
C GLN A 56 -7.32 1.00 -13.88
N GLY A 57 -6.42 1.14 -12.91
CA GLY A 57 -6.51 2.13 -11.83
C GLY A 57 -7.44 1.74 -10.69
N ASP A 58 -8.27 0.70 -10.85
CA ASP A 58 -9.20 0.25 -9.83
C ASP A 58 -8.47 -0.31 -8.61
N VAL A 59 -8.91 0.10 -7.42
CA VAL A 59 -8.50 -0.50 -6.15
C VAL A 59 -9.73 -1.10 -5.50
N GLN A 60 -9.66 -2.41 -5.27
CA GLN A 60 -10.75 -3.20 -4.72
C GLN A 60 -10.32 -3.83 -3.41
N TRP A 61 -11.27 -4.06 -2.51
CA TRP A 61 -11.03 -4.81 -1.29
C TRP A 61 -12.03 -5.95 -1.13
N LYS A 62 -11.64 -6.94 -0.34
CA LYS A 62 -12.48 -8.04 0.13
C LYS A 62 -12.36 -8.07 1.64
N ARG A 63 -13.47 -7.75 2.32
CA ARG A 63 -13.57 -7.81 3.77
C ARG A 63 -13.41 -9.25 4.25
N ASN A 64 -12.63 -9.44 5.31
CA ASN A 64 -12.54 -10.67 6.06
C ASN A 64 -13.63 -10.71 7.14
N ARG A 65 -14.40 -11.80 7.19
CA ARG A 65 -15.47 -12.02 8.18
C ARG A 65 -15.20 -13.21 9.10
N ALA A 66 -13.94 -13.58 9.29
CA ALA A 66 -13.58 -14.78 10.05
C ALA A 66 -14.10 -14.80 11.51
N ASP A 67 -14.46 -13.65 12.08
CA ASP A 67 -15.06 -13.52 13.41
C ASP A 67 -16.58 -13.81 13.44
N VAL A 68 -17.25 -13.80 12.28
CA VAL A 68 -18.69 -14.10 12.13
C VAL A 68 -18.90 -15.62 12.14
N ALA A 69 -18.83 -16.21 13.33
CA ALA A 69 -19.35 -17.54 13.69
C ALA A 69 -19.31 -18.63 12.59
N GLY A 70 -18.14 -18.85 11.98
CA GLY A 70 -17.68 -20.16 11.49
C GLY A 70 -18.50 -20.92 10.44
N GLN A 71 -19.47 -20.32 9.74
CA GLN A 71 -20.19 -21.00 8.64
C GLN A 71 -20.44 -20.03 7.48
N GLY A 72 -19.56 -20.08 6.46
CA GLY A 72 -19.70 -19.31 5.22
C GLY A 72 -18.37 -19.01 4.53
N ASP A 73 -18.44 -18.37 3.37
CA ASP A 73 -17.26 -17.77 2.73
C ASP A 73 -16.65 -16.73 3.69
N VAL A 74 -15.36 -16.87 3.97
CA VAL A 74 -14.62 -16.02 4.92
C VAL A 74 -14.42 -14.60 4.37
N PHE A 75 -14.60 -14.39 3.07
CA PHE A 75 -14.43 -13.10 2.40
C PHE A 75 -15.69 -12.65 1.67
N ASP A 76 -15.95 -11.35 1.71
CA ASP A 76 -16.98 -10.70 0.89
C ASP A 76 -16.70 -10.83 -0.62
N LEU A 77 -17.76 -10.58 -1.40
CA LEU A 77 -17.59 -10.12 -2.77
C LEU A 77 -16.73 -8.85 -2.80
N ALA A 78 -15.81 -8.78 -3.76
CA ALA A 78 -14.94 -7.63 -3.91
C ALA A 78 -15.77 -6.36 -4.17
N ARG A 79 -15.37 -5.26 -3.53
CA ARG A 79 -15.94 -3.92 -3.77
C ARG A 79 -14.83 -2.99 -4.20
N THR A 80 -15.10 -2.12 -5.17
CA THR A 80 -14.19 -1.03 -5.52
C THR A 80 -14.23 0.02 -4.43
N MET A 81 -13.06 0.38 -3.90
CA MET A 81 -12.89 1.47 -2.93
C MET A 81 -12.74 2.80 -3.66
N PHE A 82 -11.82 2.85 -4.63
CA PHE A 82 -11.55 4.04 -5.42
C PHE A 82 -10.86 3.68 -6.75
N HIS A 83 -10.68 4.68 -7.60
CA HIS A 83 -10.06 4.55 -8.91
C HIS A 83 -8.98 5.62 -9.10
N VAL A 84 -7.80 5.19 -9.57
CA VAL A 84 -6.68 6.08 -9.94
C VAL A 84 -6.74 6.35 -11.45
N PRO A 85 -7.10 7.57 -11.90
CA PRO A 85 -7.21 7.87 -13.32
C PRO A 85 -5.89 7.64 -14.07
N GLY A 86 -5.95 6.93 -15.18
CA GLY A 86 -4.77 6.63 -16.01
C GLY A 86 -3.88 5.51 -15.47
N GLY A 87 -4.24 4.89 -14.34
CA GLY A 87 -3.46 3.84 -13.71
C GLY A 87 -2.29 4.35 -12.87
N PHE A 88 -1.46 3.44 -12.37
CA PHE A 88 -0.33 3.77 -11.50
C PHE A 88 0.85 2.79 -11.66
N SER A 89 2.05 3.31 -11.42
CA SER A 89 3.33 2.60 -11.49
C SER A 89 3.77 1.97 -10.16
N ALA A 90 3.28 2.50 -9.03
CA ALA A 90 3.43 1.92 -7.70
C ALA A 90 2.36 2.49 -6.76
N MET A 91 2.00 1.72 -5.74
CA MET A 91 1.11 2.13 -4.66
C MET A 91 1.67 1.65 -3.32
N ALA A 92 1.47 2.45 -2.28
CA ALA A 92 1.70 2.10 -0.88
C ALA A 92 0.40 2.26 -0.09
N ALA A 93 0.23 1.41 0.93
CA ALA A 93 -0.85 1.49 1.89
C ALA A 93 -0.26 1.77 3.28
N ALA A 94 -0.70 2.85 3.92
CA ALA A 94 -0.24 3.30 5.23
C ALA A 94 -1.20 4.35 5.79
N ASP A 95 -1.19 4.56 7.11
CA ASP A 95 -1.83 5.72 7.73
C ASP A 95 -1.02 6.98 7.34
N LEU A 96 -1.53 7.82 6.45
CA LEU A 96 -0.85 9.01 5.93
C LEU A 96 -1.11 10.25 6.77
N ASP A 97 -2.32 10.39 7.32
CA ASP A 97 -2.76 11.61 8.01
C ASP A 97 -2.75 11.51 9.55
N GLY A 98 -2.45 10.34 10.11
CA GLY A 98 -2.39 10.09 11.56
C GLY A 98 -3.72 9.70 12.20
N ASN A 99 -4.75 9.40 11.43
CA ASN A 99 -6.07 9.03 11.95
C ASN A 99 -6.18 7.55 12.38
N GLY A 100 -5.13 6.75 12.20
CA GLY A 100 -5.09 5.33 12.56
C GLY A 100 -5.76 4.40 11.53
N LYS A 101 -6.23 4.93 10.40
CA LYS A 101 -6.84 4.17 9.29
C LYS A 101 -5.81 3.94 8.20
N VAL A 102 -6.10 3.00 7.30
CA VAL A 102 -5.24 2.78 6.15
C VAL A 102 -5.61 3.74 5.02
N ASP A 103 -4.63 4.50 4.57
CA ASP A 103 -4.73 5.35 3.39
C ASP A 103 -3.87 4.76 2.25
N PHE A 104 -4.01 5.33 1.06
CA PHE A 104 -3.25 4.88 -0.11
C PHE A 104 -2.53 6.03 -0.79
N LEU A 105 -1.26 5.83 -1.13
CA LEU A 105 -0.45 6.72 -1.96
C LEU A 105 -0.10 6.01 -3.26
N ALA A 106 -0.39 6.64 -4.39
CA ALA A 106 -0.09 6.13 -5.72
C ALA A 106 0.91 7.05 -6.46
N ALA A 107 1.83 6.43 -7.19
CA ALA A 107 2.71 7.11 -8.14
C ALA A 107 2.24 6.82 -9.57
N SER A 108 1.72 7.85 -10.24
CA SER A 108 1.35 7.82 -11.66
C SER A 108 2.12 8.91 -12.41
N GLU A 109 1.46 9.75 -13.21
CA GLU A 109 2.07 10.94 -13.80
C GLU A 109 2.47 11.96 -12.72
N THR A 110 1.67 12.05 -11.66
CA THR A 110 1.97 12.75 -10.41
C THR A 110 1.75 11.80 -9.23
N TYR A 111 2.08 12.24 -8.02
CA TYR A 111 1.66 11.54 -6.82
C TYR A 111 0.22 11.91 -6.46
N SER A 112 -0.61 10.90 -6.20
CA SER A 112 -1.97 11.03 -5.70
C SER A 112 -2.16 10.19 -4.44
N TRP A 113 -3.03 10.64 -3.54
CA TRP A 113 -3.34 9.90 -2.33
C TRP A 113 -4.84 9.92 -2.03
N PHE A 114 -5.25 8.92 -1.26
CA PHE A 114 -6.64 8.60 -0.97
C PHE A 114 -6.73 8.42 0.53
N LEU A 115 -7.29 9.43 1.21
CA LEU A 115 -7.44 9.43 2.67
C LEU A 115 -8.75 8.78 3.04
N SER A 116 -8.70 7.81 3.94
CA SER A 116 -9.87 7.15 4.50
C SER A 116 -10.63 8.11 5.40
N ASN A 117 -11.93 8.24 5.18
CA ASN A 117 -12.81 8.93 6.10
C ASN A 117 -13.27 8.03 7.24
N ASP A 118 -13.85 8.63 8.28
CA ASP A 118 -14.39 7.90 9.42
C ASP A 118 -15.59 6.99 9.13
N VAL A 119 -16.04 6.92 7.87
CA VAL A 119 -17.26 6.26 7.43
C VAL A 119 -16.97 5.35 6.23
N ASP A 120 -17.42 4.10 6.31
CA ASP A 120 -17.52 3.06 5.26
C ASP A 120 -16.80 3.33 3.94
N LEU A 121 -15.51 2.98 3.86
CA LEU A 121 -14.72 2.90 2.61
C LEU A 121 -14.76 4.15 1.73
N ASP A 122 -15.08 5.30 2.30
CA ASP A 122 -15.09 6.55 1.57
C ASP A 122 -13.68 7.13 1.58
N TYR A 123 -13.05 7.15 0.40
CA TYR A 123 -11.68 7.63 0.22
C TYR A 123 -11.68 8.98 -0.50
N GLN A 124 -11.21 10.03 0.18
CA GLN A 124 -11.09 11.35 -0.43
C GLN A 124 -9.87 11.42 -1.34
N PRO A 125 -10.05 11.65 -2.65
CA PRO A 125 -8.93 11.73 -3.58
C PRO A 125 -8.24 13.08 -3.50
N HIS A 126 -6.91 13.04 -3.50
CA HIS A 126 -6.04 14.20 -3.52
C HIS A 126 -4.89 13.95 -4.50
N SER A 127 -4.27 15.02 -4.99
CA SER A 127 -3.09 14.93 -5.84
C SER A 127 -2.12 16.07 -5.60
N SER A 128 -0.86 15.83 -5.95
CA SER A 128 0.18 16.85 -6.01
C SER A 128 0.46 17.26 -7.46
N GLU A 129 1.17 18.38 -7.60
CA GLU A 129 1.84 18.77 -8.86
C GLU A 129 3.23 18.11 -9.01
N ILE A 130 3.66 17.33 -8.01
CA ILE A 130 4.96 16.68 -8.02
C ILE A 130 4.91 15.48 -8.96
N ARG A 131 5.77 15.51 -9.98
CA ARG A 131 5.94 14.42 -10.95
C ARG A 131 7.13 13.55 -10.57
N PRO A 132 7.00 12.21 -10.52
CA PRO A 132 8.14 11.33 -10.35
C PRO A 132 9.24 11.59 -11.40
N LEU A 133 10.50 11.45 -11.02
CA LEU A 133 11.66 11.67 -11.90
C LEU A 133 11.89 10.51 -12.87
N ALA A 134 11.36 9.33 -12.53
CA ALA A 134 11.33 8.15 -13.36
C ALA A 134 10.15 7.26 -12.92
N PRO A 135 9.76 6.24 -13.71
CA PRO A 135 8.71 5.30 -13.31
C PRO A 135 9.03 4.67 -11.95
N ILE A 136 8.19 4.96 -10.96
CA ILE A 136 8.36 4.43 -9.60
C ILE A 136 8.02 2.95 -9.61
N GLN A 137 8.92 2.13 -9.11
CA GLN A 137 8.75 0.68 -8.98
C GLN A 137 8.28 0.30 -7.58
N LYS A 138 8.66 1.06 -6.55
CA LYS A 138 8.27 0.81 -5.16
C LYS A 138 8.05 2.13 -4.40
N LEU A 139 6.98 2.17 -3.62
CA LEU A 139 6.70 3.21 -2.63
C LEU A 139 6.80 2.59 -1.23
N VAL A 140 7.41 3.31 -0.31
CA VAL A 140 7.43 2.98 1.11
C VAL A 140 7.05 4.23 1.88
N VAL A 141 6.15 4.07 2.85
CA VAL A 141 5.70 5.14 3.75
C VAL A 141 6.05 4.73 5.17
N SER A 142 6.61 5.66 5.96
CA SER A 142 6.94 5.41 7.35
C SER A 142 6.90 6.71 8.16
N ASP A 143 6.44 6.61 9.39
CA ASP A 143 6.70 7.60 10.44
C ASP A 143 7.85 7.07 11.30
N ALA A 144 9.09 7.43 10.97
CA ALA A 144 10.26 6.84 11.62
C ALA A 144 10.48 7.39 13.04
N ASP A 145 10.14 8.65 13.27
CA ASP A 145 10.35 9.36 14.54
C ASP A 145 9.07 9.56 15.36
N ALA A 146 7.93 9.02 14.89
CA ALA A 146 6.62 9.10 15.52
C ALA A 146 6.14 10.55 15.72
N ASN A 147 6.52 11.46 14.83
CA ASN A 147 6.17 12.88 14.93
C ASN A 147 4.85 13.24 14.23
N GLY A 148 4.22 12.29 13.53
CA GLY A 148 2.97 12.50 12.81
C GLY A 148 3.14 12.85 11.33
N ASN A 149 4.33 13.26 10.89
CA ASN A 149 4.66 13.42 9.48
C ASN A 149 5.16 12.10 8.92
N ARG A 150 4.72 11.75 7.71
CA ARG A 150 5.20 10.55 7.05
C ARG A 150 6.33 10.88 6.10
N PHE A 151 7.38 10.08 6.15
CA PHE A 151 8.38 10.02 5.11
C PHE A 151 7.95 9.01 4.05
N VAL A 152 8.03 9.45 2.80
CA VAL A 152 7.78 8.63 1.62
C VAL A 152 9.10 8.44 0.91
N VAL A 153 9.42 7.18 0.62
CA VAL A 153 10.52 6.83 -0.29
C VAL A 153 9.91 6.30 -1.57
N ALA A 154 10.19 6.97 -2.67
CA ALA A 154 9.78 6.54 -4.00
C ALA A 154 11.01 6.09 -4.80
N ALA A 155 11.06 4.81 -5.13
CA ALA A 155 12.21 4.20 -5.78
C ALA A 155 11.91 3.81 -7.22
N SER A 156 12.80 4.21 -8.11
CA SER A 156 12.85 3.83 -9.51
C SER A 156 14.19 3.15 -9.82
N GLU A 157 14.42 2.77 -11.08
CA GLU A 157 15.71 2.20 -11.48
C GLU A 157 16.85 3.22 -11.43
N SER A 158 16.53 4.51 -11.55
CA SER A 158 17.52 5.59 -11.70
C SER A 158 17.55 6.58 -10.54
N HIS A 159 16.49 6.67 -9.75
CA HIS A 159 16.36 7.63 -8.65
C HIS A 159 15.68 7.00 -7.44
N VAL A 160 16.09 7.45 -6.25
CA VAL A 160 15.32 7.37 -5.02
C VAL A 160 14.93 8.79 -4.65
N GLU A 161 13.63 9.06 -4.58
CA GLU A 161 13.08 10.33 -4.12
C GLU A 161 12.67 10.20 -2.65
N LEU A 162 13.08 11.16 -1.83
CA LEU A 162 12.63 11.31 -0.46
C LEU A 162 11.60 12.43 -0.41
N LEU A 163 10.39 12.11 0.05
CA LEU A 163 9.30 13.08 0.20
C LEU A 163 8.80 13.08 1.64
N SER A 164 8.26 14.22 2.09
CA SER A 164 7.46 14.32 3.30
C SER A 164 5.98 14.48 2.95
N PHE A 165 5.13 13.83 3.74
CA PHE A 165 3.71 14.08 3.80
C PHE A 165 3.39 14.70 5.16
N ASP A 166 2.94 15.95 5.16
CA ASP A 166 2.71 16.71 6.38
C ASP A 166 1.25 16.60 6.89
N THR A 167 1.01 17.11 8.10
CA THR A 167 -0.31 17.13 8.73
C THR A 167 -1.35 18.02 8.02
N ASN A 168 -0.94 18.81 7.02
CA ASN A 168 -1.86 19.58 6.16
C ASN A 168 -2.16 18.83 4.85
N HIS A 169 -1.84 17.54 4.81
CA HIS A 169 -1.98 16.65 3.66
C HIS A 169 -1.20 17.16 2.44
N GLN A 170 -0.05 17.80 2.66
CA GLN A 170 0.82 18.27 1.59
C GLN A 170 2.01 17.34 1.42
N LEU A 171 2.21 16.93 0.16
CA LEU A 171 3.39 16.17 -0.24
C LEU A 171 4.49 17.13 -0.73
N THR A 172 5.70 17.00 -0.20
CA THR A 172 6.87 17.81 -0.57
C THR A 172 8.06 16.92 -0.86
N ARG A 173 8.74 17.11 -2.00
CA ARG A 173 10.02 16.42 -2.27
C ARG A 173 11.12 17.09 -1.46
N LEU A 174 11.76 16.33 -0.58
CA LEU A 174 12.84 16.77 0.28
C LEU A 174 14.20 16.62 -0.39
N ASP A 175 14.44 15.45 -1.02
CA ASP A 175 15.73 15.12 -1.60
C ASP A 175 15.61 14.05 -2.71
N THR A 176 16.68 13.88 -3.46
CA THR A 176 16.80 12.92 -4.55
C THR A 176 18.18 12.31 -4.59
N ILE A 177 18.24 10.98 -4.71
CA ILE A 177 19.48 10.24 -4.82
C ILE A 177 19.49 9.52 -6.17
N ASP A 178 20.50 9.81 -7.00
CA ASP A 178 20.73 9.06 -8.23
C ASP A 178 21.26 7.66 -7.90
N VAL A 179 20.60 6.65 -8.45
CA VAL A 179 20.93 5.24 -8.23
C VAL A 179 20.96 4.48 -9.55
N ARG A 180 21.45 3.25 -9.52
CA ARG A 180 21.23 2.26 -10.58
C ARG A 180 20.70 0.99 -9.95
N LEU A 181 19.39 0.95 -9.72
CA LEU A 181 18.67 -0.20 -9.19
C LEU A 181 18.12 -1.00 -10.37
N TYR A 182 18.49 -2.28 -10.49
CA TYR A 182 17.87 -3.16 -11.46
C TYR A 182 16.74 -3.91 -10.75
N ARG A 183 15.48 -3.51 -10.97
CA ARG A 183 14.29 -4.09 -10.32
C ARG A 183 14.46 -4.28 -8.80
N PRO A 184 14.44 -3.21 -7.98
CA PRO A 184 14.59 -3.34 -6.55
C PRO A 184 13.44 -4.18 -5.96
N GLU A 185 13.74 -5.42 -5.57
CA GLU A 185 12.76 -6.35 -5.01
C GLU A 185 12.36 -5.95 -3.57
N ARG A 186 13.28 -5.34 -2.82
CA ARG A 186 13.09 -4.97 -1.42
C ARG A 186 13.62 -3.58 -1.13
N MET A 187 12.81 -2.80 -0.43
CA MET A 187 13.18 -1.52 0.14
C MET A 187 12.58 -1.43 1.54
N GLN A 188 13.37 -1.00 2.51
CA GLN A 188 12.94 -0.84 3.90
C GLN A 188 13.57 0.42 4.46
N LEU A 189 12.76 1.21 5.16
CA LEU A 189 13.24 2.19 6.12
C LEU A 189 13.43 1.47 7.45
N ALA A 190 14.58 1.69 8.07
CA ALA A 190 14.87 1.18 9.39
C ALA A 190 15.58 2.29 10.17
N ASP A 191 15.13 2.52 11.39
CA ASP A 191 15.90 3.24 12.39
C ASP A 191 16.97 2.28 12.93
N TRP A 192 18.24 2.68 12.89
CA TRP A 192 19.38 1.86 13.29
C TRP A 192 20.00 2.29 14.62
N ASP A 193 19.42 3.32 15.26
CA ASP A 193 19.92 3.91 16.50
C ASP A 193 19.29 3.31 17.78
#